data_AF-A0A368FBT7-F1
#
_entry.id   AF-A0A368FBT7-F1
#
_cell.length_a   1.000
_cell.length_b   1.000
_cell.length_c   1.000
_cell.angle_alpha   90.00
_cell.angle_beta   90.00
_cell.angle_gamma   90.00
#
_symmetry.space_group_name_H-M   'P 1'
#
loop_
_entity.id
_entity.type
_entity.pdbx_description
1 polymer ?
#
loop_
_entity_poly.entity_id
_entity_poly.type
_entity_poly.pdbx_seq_one_letter_code
_entity_poly.pdbx_strand_id
1 'polypeptide(L)'
;MRYLHSMNCVHRDLAARNCLISSEGIIKVADFGLSVILEQGHTLCKTVIKEAPIRWFAPECCYKEPSFSKKTDVWAFGSVMFEVFSNGSKPFIDVKDQAIIKAIRKAEMPDPPSETPAEATNLLKKIWVLNPDERPSFNGIGKNLRGIIELSPQIEPADMVVNQLKGVKRTVKLNDRSNDSRAEVEIHYRNSDGMSGVVHSRFQTSVEFQEMSDNSPNFSEKC
;
A
#
# COMPACT_ATOMS: atom_id res chain seq x y z
N MET A 1 6.13 6.75 -3.63
CA MET A 1 5.56 6.60 -4.99
C MET A 1 6.10 7.56 -6.05
N ARG A 2 6.17 8.88 -5.85
CA ARG A 2 6.76 9.82 -6.86
C ARG A 2 8.13 9.36 -7.38
N TYR A 3 9.00 8.89 -6.48
CA TYR A 3 10.32 8.34 -6.81
C TYR A 3 10.24 7.08 -7.70
N LEU A 4 9.41 6.09 -7.34
CA LEU A 4 9.23 4.89 -8.17
C LEU A 4 8.75 5.26 -9.58
N HIS A 5 7.80 6.20 -9.67
CA HIS A 5 7.26 6.65 -10.95
C HIS A 5 8.26 7.44 -11.78
N SER A 6 9.22 8.16 -11.18
CA SER A 6 10.32 8.78 -11.94
C SER A 6 11.29 7.74 -12.49
N MET A 7 11.38 6.56 -11.86
CA MET A 7 12.15 5.42 -12.36
C MET A 7 11.35 4.52 -13.32
N ASN A 8 10.18 4.98 -13.80
CA ASN A 8 9.23 4.18 -14.58
C ASN A 8 8.81 2.86 -13.90
N CYS A 9 8.98 2.75 -12.59
CA CYS A 9 8.57 1.58 -11.81
C CYS A 9 7.11 1.72 -11.37
N VAL A 10 6.30 0.69 -11.65
CA VAL A 10 4.95 0.52 -11.13
C VAL A 10 4.97 -0.56 -10.07
N HIS A 11 4.38 -0.29 -8.91
CA HIS A 11 4.45 -1.20 -7.77
C HIS A 11 3.51 -2.40 -7.90
N ARG A 12 2.28 -2.17 -8.41
CA ARG A 12 1.23 -3.18 -8.64
C ARG A 12 0.63 -3.85 -7.40
N ASP A 13 1.18 -3.57 -6.22
CA ASP A 13 0.64 -4.01 -4.93
C ASP A 13 0.78 -2.95 -3.83
N LEU A 14 0.46 -1.70 -4.17
CA LEU A 14 0.47 -0.63 -3.20
C LEU A 14 -0.73 -0.77 -2.25
N ALA A 15 -0.46 -1.09 -0.99
CA ALA A 15 -1.45 -1.28 0.07
C ALA A 15 -0.86 -0.89 1.43
N ALA A 16 -1.70 -0.62 2.44
CA ALA A 16 -1.19 -0.23 3.76
C ALA A 16 -0.27 -1.31 4.38
N ARG A 17 -0.56 -2.60 4.15
CA ARG A 17 0.30 -3.72 4.59
C ARG A 17 1.73 -3.67 4.02
N ASN A 18 1.91 -3.00 2.88
CA ASN A 18 3.19 -2.84 2.19
C ASN A 18 3.84 -1.47 2.48
N CYS A 19 3.31 -0.73 3.47
CA CYS A 19 3.89 0.50 4.00
C CYS A 19 4.44 0.23 5.41
N LEU A 20 5.76 0.10 5.52
CA LEU A 20 6.44 -0.17 6.79
C LEU A 20 6.78 1.14 7.50
N ILE A 21 6.69 1.14 8.84
CA ILE A 21 7.03 2.30 9.68
C ILE A 21 8.28 1.95 10.49
N SER A 22 9.34 2.75 10.33
CA SER A 22 10.58 2.62 11.11
C SER A 22 10.42 3.13 12.55
N SER A 23 11.43 2.89 13.39
CA SER A 23 11.48 3.41 14.77
C SER A 23 11.45 4.93 14.84
N GLU A 24 11.89 5.61 13.79
CA GLU A 24 11.91 7.07 13.67
C GLU A 24 10.63 7.63 13.03
N GLY A 25 9.60 6.80 12.82
CA GLY A 25 8.34 7.23 12.20
C GLY A 25 8.41 7.40 10.67
N ILE A 26 9.53 7.05 10.05
CA ILE A 26 9.69 7.12 8.59
C ILE A 26 8.95 5.95 7.94
N ILE A 27 8.04 6.28 7.02
CA ILE A 27 7.31 5.30 6.20
C ILE A 27 8.14 4.91 4.99
N LYS A 28 8.29 3.60 4.75
CA LYS A 28 8.94 3.01 3.59
C LYS A 28 7.99 2.05 2.87
N VAL A 29 7.88 2.21 1.56
CA VAL A 29 7.14 1.28 0.71
C VAL A 29 7.99 0.03 0.51
N ALA A 30 7.39 -1.15 0.64
CA ALA A 30 8.03 -2.46 0.59
C ALA A 30 7.26 -3.43 -0.32
N ASP A 31 7.77 -4.65 -0.46
CA ASP A 31 7.20 -5.74 -1.28
C ASP A 31 7.09 -5.42 -2.78
N PHE A 32 8.24 -5.50 -3.46
CA PHE A 32 8.35 -5.25 -4.89
C PHE A 32 8.15 -6.53 -5.73
N GLY A 33 7.66 -7.63 -5.15
CA GLY A 33 7.55 -8.93 -5.84
C GLY A 33 6.66 -8.92 -7.08
N LEU A 34 5.74 -7.95 -7.17
CA LEU A 34 4.86 -7.73 -8.33
C LEU A 34 5.25 -6.51 -9.17
N SER A 35 6.29 -5.77 -8.79
CA SER A 35 6.68 -4.53 -9.45
C SER A 35 7.25 -4.76 -10.85
N VAL A 36 7.14 -3.74 -11.70
CA VAL A 36 7.63 -3.78 -13.09
C VAL A 36 8.15 -2.42 -13.54
N ILE A 37 9.19 -2.41 -14.36
CA ILE A 37 9.66 -1.21 -15.07
C ILE A 37 8.92 -1.10 -16.40
N LEU A 38 8.29 0.04 -16.64
CA LEU A 38 7.56 0.32 -17.88
C LEU A 38 8.53 0.72 -18.99
N GLU A 39 8.50 0.03 -20.12
CA GLU A 39 9.26 0.41 -21.33
C GLU A 39 8.49 1.42 -22.21
N GLN A 40 7.15 1.34 -22.27
CA GLN A 40 6.30 2.19 -23.14
C GLN A 40 5.11 2.83 -22.40
N GLY A 41 5.28 3.16 -21.11
CA GLY A 41 4.27 3.90 -20.32
C GLY A 41 3.08 3.07 -19.81
N HIS A 42 2.86 1.86 -20.33
CA HIS A 42 1.98 0.84 -19.77
C HIS A 42 2.54 -0.57 -20.05
N THR A 43 2.09 -1.56 -19.28
CA THR A 43 2.42 -2.98 -19.51
C THR A 43 1.14 -3.80 -19.46
N LEU A 44 0.91 -4.60 -20.49
CA LEU A 44 -0.12 -5.62 -20.52
C LEU A 44 0.43 -6.89 -19.86
N CYS A 45 -0.18 -7.31 -18.76
CA CYS A 45 0.21 -8.56 -18.10
C CYS A 45 -0.56 -9.71 -18.74
N LYS A 46 0.14 -10.64 -19.40
CA LYS A 46 -0.48 -11.89 -19.87
C LYS A 46 -0.67 -12.91 -18.75
N THR A 47 0.06 -12.73 -17.64
CA THR A 47 0.07 -13.66 -16.52
C THR A 47 -1.01 -13.31 -15.50
N VAL A 48 -1.92 -14.26 -15.27
CA VAL A 48 -2.91 -14.20 -14.20
C VAL A 48 -2.20 -14.28 -12.86
N ILE A 49 -2.26 -13.22 -12.06
CA ILE A 49 -1.73 -13.23 -10.69
C ILE A 49 -2.63 -14.15 -9.86
N LYS A 50 -2.12 -15.31 -9.44
CA LYS A 50 -2.88 -16.34 -8.68
C LYS A 50 -3.51 -15.78 -7.40
N GLU A 51 -2.86 -14.80 -6.76
CA GLU A 51 -3.31 -14.14 -5.53
C GLU A 51 -3.38 -12.62 -5.75
N ALA A 52 -4.20 -12.19 -6.73
CA ALA A 52 -4.34 -10.79 -7.07
C ALA A 52 -4.94 -9.97 -5.89
N PRO A 53 -4.39 -8.80 -5.54
CA PRO A 53 -4.94 -7.91 -4.52
C PRO A 53 -6.13 -7.10 -5.07
N ILE A 54 -7.22 -7.80 -5.42
CA ILE A 54 -8.38 -7.27 -6.16
C ILE A 54 -8.96 -5.98 -5.55
N ARG A 55 -8.94 -5.83 -4.22
CA ARG A 55 -9.50 -4.64 -3.52
C ARG A 55 -8.71 -3.35 -3.75
N TRP A 56 -7.45 -3.47 -4.21
CA TRP A 56 -6.56 -2.34 -4.51
C TRP A 56 -6.42 -2.13 -6.02
N PHE A 57 -7.03 -2.99 -6.84
CA PHE A 57 -6.94 -2.89 -8.30
C PHE A 57 -7.77 -1.73 -8.83
N ALA A 58 -7.19 -1.04 -9.81
CA ALA A 58 -7.89 -0.08 -10.64
C ALA A 58 -8.85 -0.79 -11.60
N PRO A 59 -9.88 -0.10 -12.13
CA PRO A 59 -10.83 -0.65 -13.10
C PRO A 59 -10.15 -1.38 -14.26
N GLU A 60 -9.11 -0.79 -14.85
CA GLU A 60 -8.34 -1.33 -15.96
C GLU A 60 -7.54 -2.61 -15.62
N CYS A 61 -7.29 -2.89 -14.34
CA CYS A 61 -6.67 -4.13 -13.87
C CYS A 61 -7.69 -5.27 -13.71
N CYS A 62 -8.99 -4.96 -13.73
CA CYS A 62 -10.05 -5.93 -13.47
C CYS A 62 -10.62 -6.57 -14.74
N TYR A 63 -9.96 -6.44 -15.90
CA TYR A 63 -10.38 -7.06 -17.17
C TYR A 63 -9.58 -8.32 -17.50
N LYS A 64 -10.01 -9.06 -18.55
CA LYS A 64 -9.33 -10.28 -19.00
C LYS A 64 -7.87 -10.02 -19.38
N GLU A 65 -7.62 -8.86 -19.98
CA GLU A 65 -6.29 -8.34 -20.28
C GLU A 65 -6.04 -7.15 -19.34
N PRO A 66 -5.43 -7.38 -18.17
CA PRO A 66 -5.17 -6.32 -17.22
C PRO A 66 -4.07 -5.40 -17.71
N SER A 67 -4.33 -4.09 -17.66
CA SER A 67 -3.35 -3.05 -17.98
C SER A 67 -2.83 -2.40 -16.72
N PHE A 68 -1.51 -2.37 -16.55
CA PHE A 68 -0.85 -1.73 -15.43
C PHE A 68 -0.09 -0.48 -15.89
N SER A 69 -0.19 0.58 -15.11
CA SER A 69 0.47 1.86 -15.39
C SER A 69 0.76 2.61 -14.09
N LYS A 70 1.44 3.75 -14.19
CA LYS A 70 1.57 4.66 -13.04
C LYS A 70 0.20 5.04 -12.44
N LYS A 71 -0.85 5.14 -13.26
CA LYS A 71 -2.20 5.50 -12.80
C LYS A 71 -2.92 4.37 -12.05
N THR A 72 -2.48 3.12 -12.19
CA THR A 72 -3.00 2.02 -11.37
C THR A 72 -2.49 2.09 -9.93
N ASP A 73 -1.22 2.47 -9.73
CA ASP A 73 -0.70 2.74 -8.38
C ASP A 73 -1.39 3.96 -7.73
N VAL A 74 -1.80 4.95 -8.53
CA VAL A 74 -2.56 6.10 -8.02
C VAL A 74 -3.90 5.65 -7.45
N TRP A 75 -4.62 4.77 -8.16
CA TRP A 75 -5.86 4.18 -7.66
C TRP A 75 -5.64 3.43 -6.35
N ALA A 76 -4.62 2.56 -6.33
CA ALA A 76 -4.26 1.77 -5.16
C ALA A 76 -3.88 2.65 -3.96
N PHE A 77 -3.26 3.81 -4.20
CA PHE A 77 -3.00 4.80 -3.14
C PHE A 77 -4.29 5.39 -2.54
N GLY A 78 -5.37 5.50 -3.33
CA GLY A 78 -6.69 5.83 -2.78
C GLY A 78 -7.16 4.77 -1.78
N SER A 79 -6.95 3.48 -2.09
CA SER A 79 -7.22 2.39 -1.14
C SER A 79 -6.32 2.48 0.11
N VAL A 80 -5.05 2.88 -0.02
CA VAL A 80 -4.17 3.14 1.15
C VAL A 80 -4.70 4.28 2.01
N MET A 81 -5.13 5.39 1.40
CA MET A 81 -5.75 6.49 2.14
C MET A 81 -7.01 6.01 2.89
N PHE A 82 -7.86 5.23 2.23
CA PHE A 82 -9.03 4.62 2.87
C PHE A 82 -8.64 3.74 4.06
N GLU A 83 -7.65 2.86 3.91
CA GLU A 83 -7.17 2.00 4.99
C GLU A 83 -6.67 2.83 6.18
N VAL A 84 -5.92 3.91 5.93
CA VAL A 84 -5.42 4.80 6.98
C VAL A 84 -6.57 5.45 7.75
N PHE A 85 -7.54 6.06 7.05
CA PHE A 85 -8.67 6.72 7.72
C PHE A 85 -9.66 5.74 8.36
N SER A 86 -9.68 4.48 7.90
CA SER A 86 -10.52 3.40 8.43
C SER A 86 -9.83 2.54 9.49
N ASN A 87 -8.76 3.05 10.12
CA ASN A 87 -7.99 2.36 11.15
C ASN A 87 -7.54 0.95 10.73
N GLY A 88 -7.09 0.80 9.49
CA GLY A 88 -6.60 -0.45 8.91
C GLY A 88 -7.65 -1.34 8.26
N SER A 89 -8.93 -0.92 8.22
CA SER A 89 -9.96 -1.68 7.51
C SER A 89 -9.75 -1.62 6.00
N LYS A 90 -9.80 -2.78 5.33
CA LYS A 90 -9.68 -2.87 3.87
C LYS A 90 -10.99 -2.44 3.17
N PRO A 91 -10.93 -1.92 1.94
CA PRO A 91 -12.11 -1.69 1.13
C PRO A 91 -12.95 -2.96 0.94
N PHE A 92 -14.28 -2.78 0.90
CA PHE A 92 -15.28 -3.82 0.63
C PHE A 92 -15.30 -4.99 1.65
N ILE A 93 -15.19 -4.71 2.95
CA ILE A 93 -15.21 -5.74 4.00
C ILE A 93 -16.37 -6.74 3.81
N ASP A 94 -16.07 -8.03 3.95
CA ASP A 94 -17.03 -9.15 3.79
C ASP A 94 -17.77 -9.25 2.44
N VAL A 95 -17.32 -8.51 1.42
CA VAL A 95 -17.82 -8.62 0.05
C VAL A 95 -17.01 -9.65 -0.73
N LYS A 96 -17.70 -10.47 -1.55
CA LYS A 96 -17.09 -11.45 -2.47
C LYS A 96 -16.40 -10.77 -3.66
N ASP A 97 -15.29 -11.33 -4.12
CA ASP A 97 -14.45 -10.77 -5.19
C ASP A 97 -15.21 -10.43 -6.48
N GLN A 98 -16.17 -11.26 -6.89
CA GLN A 98 -17.00 -10.98 -8.08
C GLN A 98 -17.80 -9.68 -7.95
N ALA A 99 -18.36 -9.40 -6.78
CA ALA A 99 -19.10 -8.17 -6.52
C ALA A 99 -18.16 -6.96 -6.41
N ILE A 100 -16.98 -7.15 -5.81
CA ILE A 100 -15.92 -6.13 -5.75
C ILE A 100 -15.48 -5.72 -7.15
N ILE A 101 -15.15 -6.69 -8.01
CA ILE A 101 -14.76 -6.45 -9.40
C ILE A 101 -15.85 -5.66 -10.15
N LYS A 102 -17.13 -6.02 -9.94
CA LYS A 102 -18.25 -5.32 -10.58
C LYS A 102 -18.37 -3.86 -10.11
N ALA A 103 -18.17 -3.59 -8.83
CA ALA A 103 -18.18 -2.26 -8.26
C ALA A 103 -16.98 -1.42 -8.74
N ILE A 104 -15.77 -1.97 -8.64
CA ILE A 104 -14.52 -1.32 -9.10
C ILE A 104 -14.61 -0.93 -10.58
N ARG A 105 -15.11 -1.82 -11.45
CA ARG A 105 -15.29 -1.52 -12.89
C ARG A 105 -16.21 -0.33 -13.18
N LYS A 106 -17.00 0.12 -12.20
CA LYS A 106 -17.86 1.30 -12.29
C LYS A 106 -17.37 2.48 -11.44
N ALA A 107 -16.19 2.34 -10.83
CA ALA A 107 -15.67 3.25 -9.82
C ALA A 107 -16.61 3.46 -8.60
N GLU A 108 -17.40 2.44 -8.27
CA GLU A 108 -18.23 2.40 -7.06
C GLU A 108 -17.36 1.92 -5.88
N MET A 109 -16.53 2.81 -5.33
CA MET A 109 -15.71 2.53 -4.14
C MET A 109 -16.48 2.82 -2.85
N PRO A 110 -16.18 2.15 -1.71
CA PRO A 110 -16.82 2.45 -0.44
C PRO A 110 -16.47 3.87 0.03
N ASP A 111 -17.44 4.55 0.63
CA ASP A 111 -17.19 5.84 1.27
C ASP A 111 -16.24 5.65 2.46
N PRO A 112 -15.25 6.54 2.65
CA PRO A 112 -14.40 6.52 3.84
C PRO A 112 -15.23 6.85 5.09
N PRO A 113 -14.74 6.56 6.31
CA PRO A 113 -15.44 6.87 7.55
C PRO A 113 -15.82 8.36 7.65
N SER A 114 -16.90 8.65 8.37
CA SER A 114 -17.45 10.00 8.54
C SER A 114 -16.46 11.01 9.12
N GLU A 115 -15.47 10.53 9.88
CA GLU A 115 -14.43 11.33 10.53
C GLU A 115 -13.29 11.71 9.56
N THR A 116 -13.31 11.19 8.33
CA THR A 116 -12.31 11.50 7.31
C THR A 116 -12.41 12.97 6.90
N PRO A 117 -11.32 13.76 6.98
CA PRO A 117 -11.33 15.17 6.59
C PRO A 117 -11.89 15.39 5.18
N ALA A 118 -12.67 16.46 4.99
CA ALA A 118 -13.36 16.73 3.73
C ALA A 118 -12.39 16.83 2.55
N GLU A 119 -11.20 17.40 2.77
CA GLU A 119 -10.13 17.53 1.79
C GLU A 119 -9.58 16.15 1.37
N ALA A 120 -9.44 15.23 2.31
CA ALA A 120 -9.01 13.86 2.03
C ALA A 120 -10.09 13.09 1.25
N THR A 121 -11.36 13.23 1.64
CA THR A 121 -12.51 12.68 0.92
C THR A 121 -12.61 13.24 -0.51
N ASN A 122 -12.38 14.54 -0.69
CA ASN A 122 -12.35 15.18 -2.00
C ASN A 122 -11.17 14.70 -2.85
N LEU A 123 -10.02 14.42 -2.24
CA LEU A 123 -8.89 13.82 -2.94
C LEU A 123 -9.17 12.37 -3.37
N LEU A 124 -9.82 11.56 -2.54
CA LEU A 124 -10.27 10.22 -2.89
C LEU A 124 -11.19 10.24 -4.12
N LYS A 125 -12.16 11.18 -4.16
CA LYS A 125 -13.05 11.37 -5.33
C LYS A 125 -12.29 11.72 -6.62
N LYS A 126 -11.16 12.43 -6.53
CA LYS A 126 -10.29 12.72 -7.69
C LYS A 126 -9.42 11.53 -8.09
N ILE A 127 -9.13 10.61 -7.17
CA ILE A 127 -8.33 9.41 -7.40
C ILE A 127 -9.18 8.29 -8.01
N TRP A 128 -10.36 8.05 -7.45
CA TRP A 128 -11.26 6.97 -7.86
C TRP A 128 -12.19 7.39 -8.99
N VAL A 129 -11.59 7.79 -10.11
CA VAL A 129 -12.29 8.04 -11.37
C VAL A 129 -11.95 6.96 -12.39
N LEU A 130 -12.92 6.63 -13.25
CA LEU A 130 -12.80 5.57 -14.25
C LEU A 130 -11.63 5.83 -15.20
N ASN A 131 -11.59 7.02 -15.80
CA ASN A 131 -10.55 7.39 -16.75
C ASN A 131 -9.19 7.55 -16.04
N PRO A 132 -8.18 6.70 -16.34
CA PRO A 132 -6.88 6.80 -15.68
C PRO A 132 -6.20 8.15 -15.89
N ASP A 133 -6.44 8.82 -17.02
CA ASP A 133 -5.79 10.09 -17.36
C ASP A 133 -6.28 11.26 -16.50
N GLU A 134 -7.52 11.21 -16.03
CA GLU A 134 -8.12 12.20 -15.12
C GLU A 134 -7.60 12.07 -13.68
N ARG A 135 -7.06 10.91 -13.31
CA ARG A 135 -6.48 10.70 -11.98
C ARG A 135 -5.25 11.60 -11.79
N PRO A 136 -5.05 12.24 -10.62
CA PRO A 136 -3.89 13.07 -10.38
C PRO A 136 -2.59 12.24 -10.41
N SER A 137 -1.47 12.84 -10.80
CA SER A 137 -0.17 12.22 -10.57
C SER A 137 0.18 12.22 -9.08
N PHE A 138 1.13 11.39 -8.64
CA PHE A 138 1.65 11.47 -7.26
C PHE A 138 2.25 12.84 -6.92
N ASN A 139 2.72 13.62 -7.90
CA ASN A 139 3.11 15.00 -7.66
C ASN A 139 1.90 15.88 -7.33
N GLY A 140 0.80 15.72 -8.05
CA GLY A 140 -0.48 16.39 -7.76
C GLY A 140 -1.04 15.99 -6.40
N ILE A 141 -1.05 14.69 -6.08
CA ILE A 141 -1.45 14.17 -4.75
C ILE A 141 -0.62 14.80 -3.64
N GLY A 142 0.72 14.81 -3.78
CA GLY A 142 1.60 15.42 -2.77
C GLY A 142 1.42 16.92 -2.58
N LYS A 143 0.89 17.65 -3.58
CA LYS A 143 0.49 19.06 -3.41
C LYS A 143 -0.82 19.15 -2.62
N ASN A 144 -1.82 18.34 -2.94
CA ASN A 144 -3.11 18.32 -2.21
C ASN A 144 -2.89 17.93 -0.73
N LEU A 145 -2.11 16.88 -0.46
CA LEU A 145 -1.84 16.42 0.91
C LEU A 145 -1.08 17.46 1.75
N ARG A 146 -0.17 18.24 1.16
CA ARG A 146 0.51 19.32 1.89
C ARG A 146 -0.46 20.36 2.44
N GLY A 147 -1.45 20.77 1.64
CA GLY A 147 -2.50 21.67 2.12
C GLY A 147 -3.29 21.09 3.30
N ILE A 148 -3.54 19.78 3.33
CA ILE A 148 -4.20 19.12 4.47
C ILE A 148 -3.31 19.11 5.72
N ILE A 149 -2.02 18.80 5.55
CA ILE A 149 -1.05 18.74 6.65
C ILE A 149 -0.85 20.14 7.27
N GLU A 150 -0.79 21.19 6.46
CA GLU A 150 -0.66 22.58 6.92
C GLU A 150 -1.84 23.02 7.80
N LEU A 151 -3.02 22.43 7.61
CA LEU A 151 -4.22 22.67 8.42
C LEU A 151 -4.33 21.77 9.66
N SER A 152 -3.46 20.78 9.78
CA SER A 152 -3.51 19.76 10.84
C SER A 152 -2.53 20.08 11.98
N PRO A 153 -2.75 19.52 13.20
CA PRO A 153 -1.74 19.57 14.26
C PRO A 153 -0.41 18.99 13.76
N GLN A 154 0.67 19.70 14.03
CA GLN A 154 2.02 19.26 13.64
C GLN A 154 2.50 18.23 14.66
N ILE A 155 2.13 16.97 14.42
CA ILE A 155 2.55 15.82 15.21
C ILE A 155 3.79 15.23 14.54
N GLU A 156 4.87 15.05 15.30
CA GLU A 156 6.06 14.39 14.79
C GLU A 156 5.76 12.89 14.59
N PRO A 157 5.97 12.33 13.37
CA PRO A 157 5.71 10.91 13.12
C PRO A 157 6.45 9.96 14.07
N ALA A 158 7.61 10.38 14.59
CA ALA A 158 8.39 9.64 15.57
C ALA A 158 7.65 9.45 16.91
N ASP A 159 6.70 10.32 17.25
CA ASP A 159 5.89 10.19 18.48
C ASP A 159 4.72 9.22 18.29
N MET A 160 4.36 8.91 17.05
CA MET A 160 3.22 8.07 16.68
C MET A 160 3.62 6.61 16.35
N VAL A 161 4.88 6.24 16.58
CA VAL A 161 5.32 4.85 16.40
C VAL A 161 4.81 3.97 17.54
N VAL A 162 4.51 2.71 17.22
CA VAL A 162 3.95 1.73 18.16
C VAL A 162 4.75 1.64 19.47
N ASN A 163 6.08 1.78 19.40
CA ASN A 163 6.95 1.70 20.58
C ASN A 163 6.82 2.88 21.56
N GLN A 164 6.28 4.01 21.11
CA GLN A 164 6.05 5.19 21.94
C GLN A 164 4.61 5.24 22.48
N LEU A 165 3.73 4.35 22.01
CA LEU A 165 2.35 4.29 22.50
C LEU A 165 2.32 3.88 23.97
N LYS A 166 1.63 4.68 24.78
CA LYS A 166 1.47 4.46 26.22
C LYS A 166 0.91 3.05 26.48
N GLY A 167 1.65 2.24 27.24
CA GLY A 167 1.25 0.88 27.60
C GLY A 167 1.73 -0.21 26.64
N VAL A 168 2.34 0.13 25.50
CA VAL A 168 3.01 -0.84 24.64
C VAL A 168 4.39 -1.14 25.20
N LYS A 169 4.67 -2.42 25.46
CA LYS A 169 6.01 -2.92 25.84
C LYS A 169 6.48 -3.89 24.78
N ARG A 170 7.69 -3.64 24.25
CA ARG A 170 8.29 -4.52 23.26
C ARG A 170 8.75 -5.81 23.94
N THR A 171 8.13 -6.92 23.61
CA THR A 171 8.62 -8.26 23.98
C THR A 171 9.63 -8.68 22.92
N VAL A 172 10.91 -8.54 23.22
CA VAL A 172 11.96 -9.10 22.37
C VAL A 172 11.92 -10.62 22.53
N LYS A 173 11.23 -11.33 21.63
CA LYS A 173 11.48 -12.75 21.39
C LYS A 173 12.39 -12.86 20.17
N LEU A 174 13.66 -12.53 20.35
CA LEU A 174 14.70 -13.05 19.46
C LEU A 174 14.96 -14.48 19.93
N ASN A 175 14.24 -15.45 19.38
CA ASN A 175 14.69 -16.82 19.51
C ASN A 175 15.94 -16.95 18.65
N ASP A 176 17.06 -17.04 19.34
CA ASP A 176 18.31 -17.56 18.84
C ASP A 176 18.06 -18.84 18.01
N ARG A 177 18.59 -18.84 16.78
CA ARG A 177 19.01 -20.02 16.00
C ARG A 177 17.93 -21.00 15.50
N SER A 178 17.07 -20.54 14.59
CA SER A 178 16.63 -21.41 13.51
C SER A 178 16.69 -20.67 12.17
N ASN A 179 17.10 -21.38 11.11
CA ASN A 179 17.19 -20.92 9.71
C ASN A 179 15.82 -20.53 9.09
N ASP A 180 14.83 -20.15 9.89
CA ASP A 180 13.52 -19.74 9.37
C ASP A 180 13.55 -18.24 9.07
N SER A 181 13.47 -17.89 7.79
CA SER A 181 13.45 -16.53 7.24
C SER A 181 12.17 -15.74 7.58
N ARG A 182 11.51 -16.08 8.70
CA ARG A 182 10.22 -15.56 9.14
C ARG A 182 10.36 -14.95 10.52
N ALA A 183 10.22 -13.63 10.60
CA ALA A 183 10.13 -12.91 11.87
C ALA A 183 8.64 -12.76 12.24
N GLU A 184 8.24 -13.35 13.36
CA GLU A 184 6.92 -13.12 13.97
C GLU A 184 7.03 -12.02 15.03
N VAL A 185 6.17 -11.00 14.94
CA VAL A 185 6.09 -9.91 15.92
C VAL A 185 4.72 -9.95 16.58
N GLU A 186 4.70 -10.14 17.90
CA GLU A 186 3.50 -10.01 18.75
C GLU A 186 3.51 -8.65 19.45
N ILE A 187 2.48 -7.84 19.21
CA ILE A 187 2.29 -6.55 19.87
C ILE A 187 1.07 -6.64 20.78
N HIS A 188 1.32 -6.59 22.09
CA HIS A 188 0.25 -6.43 23.09
C HIS A 188 -0.01 -4.94 23.29
N TYR A 189 -1.24 -4.51 23.09
CA TYR A 189 -1.66 -3.13 23.35
C TYR A 189 -2.81 -3.09 24.35
N ARG A 190 -2.93 -1.96 25.06
CA ARG A 190 -4.07 -1.62 25.91
C ARG A 190 -4.50 -0.19 25.60
N ASN A 191 -5.72 0.00 25.14
CA ASN A 191 -6.24 1.33 24.81
C ASN A 191 -6.73 2.06 26.08
N SER A 192 -7.07 3.35 25.91
CA SER A 192 -7.52 4.25 27.00
C SER A 192 -8.73 3.73 27.77
N ASP A 193 -9.56 2.92 27.11
CA ASP A 193 -10.80 2.35 27.67
C ASP A 193 -10.54 1.03 28.42
N GLY A 194 -9.27 0.62 28.55
CA GLY A 194 -8.85 -0.56 29.29
C GLY A 194 -8.95 -1.89 28.54
N MET A 195 -9.42 -1.91 27.29
CA MET A 195 -9.39 -3.11 26.45
C MET A 195 -7.95 -3.44 26.06
N SER A 196 -7.61 -4.73 26.11
CA SER A 196 -6.32 -5.24 25.64
C SER A 196 -6.48 -6.12 24.42
N GLY A 197 -5.58 -5.98 23.45
CA GLY A 197 -5.55 -6.80 22.25
C GLY A 197 -4.13 -7.27 21.91
N VAL A 198 -4.05 -8.25 21.01
CA VAL A 198 -2.79 -8.76 20.46
C VAL A 198 -2.82 -8.59 18.95
N VAL A 199 -1.84 -7.89 18.40
CA VAL A 199 -1.60 -7.83 16.96
C VAL A 199 -0.48 -8.80 16.65
N HIS A 200 -0.76 -9.80 15.82
CA HIS A 200 0.24 -10.70 15.26
C HIS A 200 0.63 -10.18 13.88
N SER A 201 1.91 -9.90 13.66
CA SER A 201 2.44 -9.57 12.33
C SER A 201 3.51 -10.58 11.94
N ARG A 202 3.40 -11.13 10.74
CA ARG A 202 4.40 -12.01 10.13
C ARG A 202 5.15 -11.25 9.06
N PHE A 203 6.47 -11.23 9.15
CA PHE A 203 7.34 -10.66 8.12
C PHE A 203 8.28 -11.74 7.59
N GLN A 204 8.42 -11.83 6.28
CA GLN A 204 9.50 -12.58 5.66
C GLN A 204 10.71 -11.66 5.58
N THR A 205 11.76 -11.98 6.33
CA THR A 205 13.02 -11.22 6.32
C THR A 205 14.03 -11.98 5.48
N SER A 206 13.81 -12.00 4.17
CA SER A 206 14.81 -12.46 3.21
C SER A 206 14.80 -11.51 2.03
N VAL A 207 15.64 -10.48 2.09
CA VAL A 207 16.12 -9.80 0.89
C VAL A 207 17.50 -10.38 0.64
N GLU A 208 17.60 -11.38 -0.23
CA GLU A 208 18.89 -11.72 -0.84
C GLU A 208 19.27 -10.55 -1.74
N PHE A 209 20.18 -9.69 -1.27
CA PHE A 209 20.91 -8.84 -2.18
C PHE A 209 21.83 -9.75 -2.99
N GLN A 210 21.43 -10.11 -4.20
CA GLN A 210 22.40 -10.50 -5.20
C GLN A 210 23.28 -9.27 -5.46
N GLU A 211 24.51 -9.30 -4.96
CA GLU A 211 25.56 -8.43 -5.47
C GLU A 211 25.54 -8.54 -6.99
N MET A 212 25.31 -7.42 -7.67
CA MET A 212 25.51 -7.32 -9.11
C MET A 212 27.00 -7.49 -9.37
N SER A 213 27.44 -8.73 -9.54
CA SER A 213 28.68 -9.01 -10.24
C SER A 213 28.44 -8.65 -11.72
N ASP A 214 29.23 -7.72 -12.24
CA ASP A 214 29.33 -7.36 -13.66
C ASP A 214 29.41 -8.62 -14.53
N ASN A 215 28.26 -9.08 -15.00
CA ASN A 215 28.14 -9.98 -16.13
C ASN A 215 26.70 -9.91 -16.62
N SER A 216 26.52 -9.19 -17.72
CA SER A 216 25.26 -9.06 -18.44
C SER A 216 24.69 -10.44 -18.80
N PRO A 217 23.43 -10.75 -18.44
CA PRO A 217 22.67 -11.78 -19.14
C PRO A 217 21.46 -11.13 -19.84
N ASN A 218 21.29 -11.50 -21.10
CA ASN A 218 20.07 -11.27 -21.86
C ASN A 218 18.85 -11.70 -21.03
N PHE A 219 18.02 -10.75 -20.62
CA PHE A 219 16.65 -11.03 -20.18
C PHE A 219 15.78 -11.23 -21.42
N SER A 220 15.88 -12.42 -22.02
CA SER A 220 14.86 -12.94 -22.92
C SER A 220 13.68 -13.44 -22.09
N GLU A 221 12.53 -12.83 -22.33
CA GLU A 221 11.19 -13.40 -22.21
C GLU A 221 10.86 -14.23 -20.96
N LYS A 222 10.12 -13.60 -20.04
CA LYS A 222 8.96 -14.21 -19.38
C LYS A 222 8.09 -13.11 -18.77
N CYS A 223 7.13 -12.65 -19.58
CA CYS A 223 5.94 -11.92 -19.17
C CYS A 223 4.91 -12.85 -18.51
#